data_AF-A0A942PRT7-F1
#
_entry.id   AF-A0A942PRT7-F1
#
_cell.length_a   1.000
_cell.length_b   1.000
_cell.length_c   1.000
_cell.angle_alpha   90.00
_cell.angle_beta   90.00
_cell.angle_gamma   90.00
#
_symmetry.space_group_name_H-M   'P 1'
#
loop_
_entity.id
_entity.type
_entity.pdbx_description
1 polymer ?
#
loop_
_entity_poly.entity_id
_entity_poly.type
_entity_poly.pdbx_seq_one_letter_code
_entity_poly.pdbx_strand_id
1 'polypeptide(L)'
;GAVVGEVVGTMASINESSRKIVDIISVIDGIAFQTNILALNAAVEAARAGEQGRGFAVVAAEVRNLAQRSAAAAKEIKTLIGDSVDKVENGTKLVGEAGQTMEEIVTSIKRVTDIMAEISSASLEQSSGIEQVKHAIDQMDDVTQQNAALVEEAAAAAESLEEQAHNLSSSVSVFKLDNSVARPATRGTAKHYATPATRHPVLAKSKAAKPTRGTATAPDDWQEF
;
A
#
# COMPACT_ATOMS: atom_id res chain seq x y z
N GLY A 1 -4.35 6.30 19.92
CA GLY A 1 -5.60 7.00 20.24
C GLY A 1 -5.61 7.54 21.67
N ALA A 2 -5.79 6.67 22.67
CA ALA A 2 -6.04 7.08 24.06
C ALA A 2 -5.01 8.05 24.65
N VAL A 3 -3.71 7.75 24.51
CA VAL A 3 -2.62 8.59 25.06
C VAL A 3 -2.60 10.00 24.46
N VAL A 4 -2.86 10.14 23.16
CA VAL A 4 -2.91 11.46 22.50
C VAL A 4 -4.10 12.27 23.02
N GLY A 5 -5.27 11.63 23.18
CA GLY A 5 -6.44 12.27 23.78
C GLY A 5 -6.22 12.72 25.21
N GLU A 6 -5.51 11.92 26.02
CA GLU A 6 -5.13 12.26 27.39
C GLU A 6 -4.17 13.46 27.46
N VAL A 7 -3.18 13.53 26.57
CA VAL A 7 -2.26 14.67 26.46
C VAL A 7 -3.01 15.94 26.07
N VAL A 8 -3.91 15.88 25.09
CA VAL A 8 -4.75 17.03 24.69
C VAL A 8 -5.64 17.49 25.85
N GLY A 9 -6.28 16.57 26.57
CA GLY A 9 -7.08 16.89 27.76
C GLY A 9 -6.28 17.55 28.88
N THR A 10 -5.04 17.08 29.09
CA THR A 10 -4.11 17.68 30.05
C THR A 10 -3.72 19.10 29.63
N MET A 11 -3.40 19.33 28.36
CA MET A 11 -3.08 20.66 27.84
C MET A 11 -4.25 21.64 27.95
N ALA A 12 -5.48 21.18 27.72
CA ALA A 12 -6.68 21.98 27.92
C ALA A 12 -6.85 22.39 29.41
N SER A 13 -6.61 21.46 30.33
CA SER A 13 -6.66 21.72 31.78
C SER A 13 -5.58 22.72 32.23
N ILE A 14 -4.39 22.65 31.62
CA ILE A 14 -3.30 23.62 31.84
C ILE A 14 -3.71 25.00 31.33
N ASN A 15 -4.31 25.11 30.13
CA ASN A 15 -4.79 26.39 29.59
C ASN A 15 -5.85 27.03 30.52
N GLU A 16 -6.82 26.25 30.99
CA GLU A 16 -7.84 26.72 31.94
C GLU A 16 -7.21 27.20 33.26
N SER A 17 -6.25 26.43 33.80
CA SER A 17 -5.54 26.80 35.02
C SER A 17 -4.73 28.09 34.86
N SER A 18 -4.06 28.26 33.72
CA SER A 18 -3.32 29.48 33.38
C SER A 18 -4.24 30.71 33.28
N ARG A 19 -5.44 30.57 32.71
CA ARG A 19 -6.44 31.66 32.67
C ARG A 19 -6.85 32.09 34.08
N LYS A 20 -7.13 31.13 34.96
CA LYS A 20 -7.44 31.43 36.38
C LYS A 20 -6.29 32.17 37.07
N ILE A 21 -5.04 31.81 36.76
CA ILE A 21 -3.86 32.54 37.27
C ILE A 21 -3.88 33.99 36.77
N VAL A 22 -4.14 34.25 35.49
CA VAL A 22 -4.22 35.62 34.93
C VAL A 22 -5.29 36.47 35.65
N ASP A 23 -6.44 35.88 35.97
CA ASP A 23 -7.50 36.55 36.71
C ASP A 23 -7.04 36.92 38.14
N ILE A 24 -6.39 35.99 38.85
CA ILE A 24 -5.84 36.24 40.19
C ILE A 24 -4.77 37.34 40.16
N ILE A 25 -3.86 37.29 39.19
CA ILE A 25 -2.82 38.32 39.02
C ILE A 25 -3.45 39.70 38.74
N SER A 26 -4.56 39.74 38.00
CA SER A 26 -5.29 40.99 37.74
C SER A 26 -5.92 41.58 39.02
N VAL A 27 -6.38 40.72 39.95
CA VAL A 27 -6.82 41.16 41.28
C VAL A 27 -5.65 41.69 42.12
N ILE A 28 -4.49 41.02 42.08
CA ILE A 28 -3.28 41.45 42.81
C ILE A 28 -2.78 42.83 42.31
N ASP A 29 -2.76 43.05 41.00
CA ASP A 29 -2.44 44.36 40.42
C ASP A 29 -3.44 45.44 40.88
N GLY A 30 -4.73 45.10 40.94
CA GLY A 30 -5.76 45.97 41.53
C GLY A 30 -5.51 46.32 43.00
N ILE A 31 -5.11 45.35 43.83
CA ILE A 31 -4.75 45.58 45.24
C ILE A 31 -3.50 46.46 45.36
N ALA A 32 -2.50 46.22 44.52
CA ALA A 32 -1.29 47.05 44.46
C ALA A 32 -1.63 48.51 44.09
N PHE A 33 -2.51 48.70 43.11
CA PHE A 33 -2.99 50.03 42.73
C PHE A 33 -3.74 50.72 43.89
N GLN A 34 -4.68 50.03 44.54
CA GLN A 34 -5.41 50.57 45.70
C GLN A 34 -4.45 50.94 46.86
N THR A 35 -3.47 50.09 47.14
CA THR A 35 -2.44 50.33 48.17
C THR A 35 -1.60 51.56 47.84
N ASN A 36 -1.25 51.74 46.56
CA ASN A 36 -0.52 52.92 46.08
C ASN A 36 -1.35 54.21 46.26
N ILE A 37 -2.67 54.18 46.02
CA ILE A 37 -3.56 55.33 46.27
C ILE A 37 -3.70 55.62 47.77
N LEU A 38 -3.86 54.59 48.61
CA LEU A 38 -3.91 54.74 50.07
C LEU A 38 -2.62 55.37 50.62
N ALA A 39 -1.46 54.90 50.15
CA ALA A 39 -0.16 55.43 50.53
C ALA A 39 0.01 56.90 50.12
N LEU A 40 -0.47 57.28 48.92
CA LEU A 40 -0.47 58.67 48.48
C LEU A 40 -1.34 59.55 49.41
N ASN A 41 -2.54 59.10 49.75
CA ASN A 41 -3.43 59.82 50.67
C ASN A 41 -2.80 59.98 52.06
N ALA A 42 -2.14 58.93 52.57
CA ALA A 42 -1.41 58.97 53.84
C ALA A 42 -0.23 59.97 53.81
N ALA A 43 0.50 60.03 52.70
CA ALA A 43 1.59 61.00 52.52
C ALA A 43 1.07 62.45 52.53
N VAL A 44 -0.10 62.70 51.92
CA VAL A 44 -0.76 64.01 51.94
C VAL A 44 -1.19 64.40 53.36
N GLU A 45 -1.81 63.49 54.11
CA GLU A 45 -2.24 63.76 55.48
C GLU A 45 -1.04 63.95 56.43
N ALA A 46 0.03 63.19 56.22
CA ALA A 46 1.29 63.37 56.94
C ALA A 46 1.92 64.75 56.70
N ALA A 47 1.88 65.25 55.45
CA ALA A 47 2.32 66.61 55.13
C ALA A 47 1.45 67.67 55.81
N ARG A 48 0.14 67.42 55.91
CA ARG A 48 -0.81 68.32 56.59
C ARG A 48 -0.59 68.40 58.10
N ALA A 49 -0.15 67.31 58.74
CA ALA A 49 0.18 67.25 60.16
C ALA A 49 1.54 67.92 60.52
N GLY A 50 2.30 68.39 59.52
CA GLY A 50 3.58 69.07 59.72
C GLY A 50 4.62 68.18 60.41
N GLU A 51 5.31 68.70 61.43
CA GLU A 51 6.37 67.98 62.15
C GLU A 51 5.90 66.69 62.82
N GLN A 52 4.63 66.63 63.26
CA GLN A 52 4.06 65.44 63.89
C GLN A 52 3.83 64.29 62.89
N GLY A 53 3.73 64.60 61.60
CA GLY A 53 3.52 63.64 60.52
C GLY A 53 4.79 63.03 59.94
N ARG A 54 5.99 63.48 60.36
CA ARG A 54 7.27 63.05 59.75
C ARG A 54 7.47 61.54 59.71
N GLY A 55 7.15 60.84 60.81
CA GLY A 55 7.24 59.37 60.86
C GLY A 55 6.26 58.68 59.91
N PHE A 56 5.02 59.18 59.83
CA PHE A 56 4.00 58.66 58.92
C PHE A 56 4.33 58.91 57.45
N ALA A 57 4.98 60.03 57.11
CA ALA A 57 5.40 60.33 55.75
C ALA A 57 6.42 59.30 55.21
N VAL A 58 7.36 58.85 56.06
CA VAL A 58 8.34 57.81 55.68
C VAL A 58 7.66 56.47 55.44
N VAL A 59 6.75 56.06 56.34
CA VAL A 59 5.98 54.81 56.18
C VAL A 59 5.13 54.87 54.91
N ALA A 60 4.46 55.99 54.64
CA ALA A 60 3.66 56.18 53.43
C ALA A 60 4.51 56.06 52.15
N ALA A 61 5.73 56.62 52.14
CA ALA A 61 6.65 56.48 51.01
C ALA A 61 7.09 55.02 50.80
N GLU A 62 7.39 54.29 51.88
CA GLU A 62 7.79 52.88 51.81
C GLU A 62 6.65 51.97 51.31
N VAL A 63 5.43 52.17 51.84
CA VAL A 63 4.23 51.44 51.38
C VAL A 63 3.95 51.72 49.90
N ARG A 64 4.14 52.97 49.46
CA ARG A 64 4.00 53.34 48.04
C ARG A 64 5.02 52.62 47.17
N ASN A 65 6.29 52.59 47.59
CA ASN A 65 7.35 51.89 46.88
C ASN A 65 7.05 50.39 46.77
N LEU A 66 6.62 49.76 47.86
CA LEU A 66 6.23 48.36 47.89
C LEU A 66 5.07 48.06 46.94
N ALA A 67 4.05 48.93 46.93
CA ALA A 67 2.91 48.81 46.02
C ALA A 67 3.33 48.89 44.54
N GLN A 68 4.21 49.84 44.18
CA GLN A 68 4.75 49.95 42.83
C GLN A 68 5.57 48.71 42.42
N ARG A 69 6.40 48.18 43.33
CA ARG A 69 7.14 46.93 43.11
C ARG A 69 6.21 45.74 42.91
N SER A 70 5.14 45.64 43.69
CA SER A 70 4.13 44.59 43.57
C SER A 70 3.41 44.65 42.22
N ALA A 71 3.03 45.85 41.75
CA ALA A 71 2.39 46.03 40.44
C ALA A 71 3.34 45.65 39.29
N ALA A 72 4.61 46.03 39.38
CA ALA A 72 5.62 45.64 38.39
C ALA A 72 5.79 44.11 38.31
N ALA A 73 5.89 43.44 39.46
CA ALA A 73 5.99 41.98 39.53
C ALA A 73 4.72 41.29 39.01
N ALA A 74 3.53 41.79 39.35
CA ALA A 74 2.27 41.27 38.84
C ALA A 74 2.21 41.36 37.30
N LYS A 75 2.66 42.47 36.72
CA LYS A 75 2.73 42.64 35.26
C LYS A 75 3.72 41.66 34.61
N GLU A 76 4.89 41.44 35.21
CA GLU A 76 5.88 40.49 34.71
C GLU A 76 5.35 39.04 34.73
N ILE A 77 4.68 38.64 35.82
CA ILE A 77 4.02 37.33 35.92
C ILE A 77 2.93 37.20 34.85
N LYS A 78 2.12 38.24 34.63
CA LYS A 78 1.07 38.24 33.59
C LYS A 78 1.65 37.99 32.20
N THR A 79 2.78 38.62 31.85
CA THR A 79 3.47 38.37 30.59
C THR A 79 3.96 36.93 30.49
N LEU A 80 4.65 36.41 31.51
CA LEU A 80 5.18 35.04 31.51
C LEU A 80 4.08 33.96 31.39
N ILE A 81 2.93 34.19 32.04
CA ILE A 81 1.78 33.30 31.92
C ILE A 81 1.15 33.40 30.52
N GLY A 82 1.06 34.61 29.95
CA GLY A 82 0.63 34.80 28.56
C GLY A 82 1.49 34.01 27.57
N ASP A 83 2.81 34.16 27.65
CA ASP A 83 3.76 33.40 26.83
C ASP A 83 3.62 31.88 27.03
N SER A 84 3.27 31.44 28.24
CA SER A 84 3.05 30.03 28.55
C SER A 84 1.75 29.50 27.93
N VAL A 85 0.68 30.30 27.93
CA VAL A 85 -0.59 29.96 27.26
C VAL A 85 -0.37 29.79 25.76
N ASP A 86 0.32 30.73 25.12
CA ASP A 86 0.62 30.65 23.68
C ASP A 86 1.43 29.41 23.33
N LYS A 87 2.41 29.03 24.18
CA LYS A 87 3.19 27.80 23.99
C LYS A 87 2.33 26.53 24.14
N VAL A 88 1.41 26.49 25.11
CA VAL A 88 0.50 25.36 25.31
C VAL A 88 -0.49 25.24 24.15
N GLU A 89 -1.02 26.34 23.62
CA GLU A 89 -1.89 26.32 22.44
C GLU A 89 -1.17 25.78 21.20
N ASN A 90 0.06 26.25 20.95
CA ASN A 90 0.90 25.72 19.88
C ASN A 90 1.21 24.23 20.07
N GLY A 91 1.55 23.82 21.30
CA GLY A 91 1.78 22.41 21.63
C GLY A 91 0.55 21.54 21.41
N THR A 92 -0.64 22.05 21.77
CA THR A 92 -1.92 21.36 21.56
C THR A 92 -2.18 21.11 20.08
N LYS A 93 -1.91 22.10 19.22
CA LYS A 93 -2.04 21.96 17.77
C LYS A 93 -1.12 20.87 17.21
N LEU A 94 0.17 20.90 17.59
CA LEU A 94 1.16 19.91 17.13
C LEU A 94 0.81 18.48 17.58
N VAL A 95 0.33 18.32 18.81
CA VAL A 95 -0.14 17.02 19.31
C VAL A 95 -1.38 16.54 18.55
N GLY A 96 -2.29 17.46 18.18
CA GLY A 96 -3.44 17.15 17.34
C GLY A 96 -3.04 16.64 15.96
N GLU A 97 -2.12 17.34 15.27
CA GLU A 97 -1.57 16.93 13.98
C GLU A 97 -0.87 15.56 14.08
N ALA A 98 -0.04 15.35 15.10
CA ALA A 98 0.59 14.05 15.36
C ALA A 98 -0.45 12.94 15.63
N GLY A 99 -1.55 13.28 16.30
CA GLY A 99 -2.69 12.39 16.52
C GLY A 99 -3.31 11.89 15.23
N GLN A 100 -3.55 12.80 14.28
CA GLN A 100 -4.07 12.48 12.96
C GLN A 100 -3.11 11.58 12.18
N THR A 101 -1.82 11.91 12.13
CA THR A 101 -0.81 11.06 11.45
C THR A 101 -0.74 9.65 12.06
N MET A 102 -0.88 9.53 13.38
CA MET A 102 -0.92 8.21 14.03
C MET A 102 -2.17 7.41 13.64
N GLU A 103 -3.31 8.05 13.41
CA GLU A 103 -4.53 7.39 12.91
C GLU A 103 -4.37 6.91 11.46
N GLU A 104 -3.73 7.71 10.61
CA GLU A 104 -3.36 7.33 9.25
C GLU A 104 -2.40 6.12 9.23
N ILE A 105 -1.42 6.08 10.14
CA ILE A 105 -0.51 4.94 10.32
C ILE A 105 -1.28 3.69 10.71
N VAL A 106 -2.19 3.78 11.70
CA VAL A 106 -3.00 2.62 12.12
C VAL A 106 -3.86 2.10 10.97
N THR A 107 -4.45 3.00 10.18
CA THR A 107 -5.24 2.65 9.00
C THR A 107 -4.38 1.95 7.93
N SER A 108 -3.17 2.46 7.71
CA SER A 108 -2.21 1.88 6.77
C SER A 108 -1.78 0.47 7.21
N ILE A 109 -1.52 0.27 8.52
CA ILE A 109 -1.18 -1.04 9.07
C ILE A 109 -2.33 -2.05 8.90
N LYS A 110 -3.58 -1.62 9.10
CA LYS A 110 -4.75 -2.48 8.83
C LYS A 110 -4.78 -2.93 7.38
N ARG A 111 -4.60 -2.00 6.43
CA ARG A 111 -4.55 -2.32 5.00
C ARG A 111 -3.43 -3.31 4.66
N VAL A 112 -2.25 -3.15 5.24
CA VAL A 112 -1.14 -4.12 5.07
C VAL A 112 -1.54 -5.49 5.62
N THR A 113 -2.21 -5.52 6.77
CA THR A 113 -2.70 -6.78 7.38
C THR A 113 -3.70 -7.49 6.47
N ASP A 114 -4.64 -6.75 5.87
CA ASP A 114 -5.62 -7.30 4.94
C ASP A 114 -4.92 -7.88 3.69
N ILE A 115 -3.95 -7.17 3.13
CA ILE A 115 -3.14 -7.66 2.01
C ILE A 115 -2.38 -8.94 2.39
N MET A 116 -1.81 -9.02 3.60
CA MET A 116 -1.14 -10.24 4.05
C MET A 116 -2.11 -11.42 4.18
N ALA A 117 -3.35 -11.18 4.61
CA ALA A 117 -4.38 -12.20 4.67
C ALA A 117 -4.75 -12.70 3.25
N GLU A 118 -4.92 -11.78 2.29
CA GLU A 118 -5.16 -12.12 0.88
C GLU A 118 -3.99 -12.92 0.29
N ILE A 119 -2.75 -12.50 0.52
CA ILE A 119 -1.54 -13.23 0.06
C ILE A 119 -1.48 -14.61 0.67
N SER A 120 -1.78 -14.76 1.97
CA SER A 120 -1.77 -16.07 2.64
C SER A 120 -2.82 -17.00 2.03
N SER A 121 -4.02 -16.48 1.73
CA SER A 121 -5.07 -17.25 1.06
C SER A 121 -4.66 -17.65 -0.35
N ALA A 122 -4.14 -16.72 -1.14
CA ALA A 122 -3.66 -16.99 -2.50
C ALA A 122 -2.49 -17.99 -2.50
N SER A 123 -1.62 -17.95 -1.50
CA SER A 123 -0.50 -18.88 -1.34
C SER A 123 -0.98 -20.30 -1.05
N LEU A 124 -2.03 -20.44 -0.23
CA LEU A 124 -2.66 -21.75 0.04
C LEU A 124 -3.32 -22.31 -1.24
N GLU A 125 -4.02 -21.48 -1.99
CA GLU A 125 -4.62 -21.88 -3.27
C GLU A 125 -3.56 -22.27 -4.29
N GLN A 126 -2.48 -21.48 -4.43
CA GLN A 126 -1.34 -21.82 -5.28
C GLN A 126 -0.69 -23.14 -4.86
N SER A 127 -0.50 -23.38 -3.56
CA SER A 127 0.05 -24.65 -3.08
C SER A 127 -0.83 -25.84 -3.48
N SER A 128 -2.16 -25.70 -3.36
CA SER A 128 -3.09 -26.73 -3.82
C SER A 128 -3.03 -26.91 -5.34
N GLY A 129 -2.90 -25.84 -6.11
CA GLY A 129 -2.75 -25.89 -7.56
C GLY A 129 -1.44 -26.59 -7.98
N ILE A 130 -0.34 -26.37 -7.25
CA ILE A 130 0.94 -27.03 -7.50
C ILE A 130 0.85 -28.54 -7.25
N GLU A 131 0.15 -28.99 -6.20
CA GLU A 131 -0.09 -30.43 -5.98
C GLU A 131 -0.91 -31.06 -7.12
N GLN A 132 -1.90 -30.35 -7.65
CA GLN A 132 -2.64 -30.83 -8.83
C GLN A 132 -1.74 -30.93 -10.08
N VAL A 133 -0.89 -29.92 -10.33
CA VAL A 133 0.08 -29.94 -11.43
C VAL A 133 1.05 -31.10 -11.27
N LYS A 134 1.53 -31.35 -10.06
CA LYS A 134 2.40 -32.50 -9.76
C LYS A 134 1.73 -33.82 -10.12
N HIS A 135 0.48 -34.04 -9.70
CA HIS A 135 -0.27 -35.23 -10.09
C HIS A 135 -0.43 -35.39 -11.61
N ALA A 136 -0.66 -34.29 -12.33
CA ALA A 136 -0.74 -34.34 -13.80
C ALA A 136 0.61 -34.69 -14.45
N ILE A 137 1.73 -34.21 -13.89
CA ILE A 137 3.08 -34.55 -14.36
C ILE A 137 3.38 -36.02 -14.09
N ASP A 138 3.05 -36.54 -12.91
CA ASP A 138 3.24 -37.97 -12.59
C ASP A 138 2.48 -38.86 -13.58
N GLN A 139 1.23 -38.51 -13.90
CA GLN A 139 0.44 -39.22 -14.92
C GLN A 139 1.03 -39.12 -16.33
N MET A 140 1.57 -37.95 -16.70
CA MET A 140 2.26 -37.79 -17.98
C MET A 140 3.52 -38.63 -18.04
N ASP A 141 4.27 -38.75 -16.94
CA ASP A 141 5.45 -39.59 -16.86
C ASP A 141 5.08 -41.07 -17.04
N ASP A 142 4.04 -41.55 -16.33
CA ASP A 142 3.53 -42.92 -16.49
C ASP A 142 3.18 -43.26 -17.95
N VAL A 143 2.42 -42.37 -18.62
CA VAL A 143 2.07 -42.56 -20.04
C VAL A 143 3.30 -42.48 -20.94
N THR A 144 4.27 -41.62 -20.62
CA THR A 144 5.52 -41.51 -21.37
C THR A 144 6.36 -42.78 -21.25
N GLN A 145 6.46 -43.35 -20.05
CA GLN A 145 7.12 -44.63 -19.82
C GLN A 145 6.39 -45.78 -20.53
N GLN A 146 5.06 -45.80 -20.48
CA GLN A 146 4.25 -46.79 -21.20
C GLN A 146 4.47 -46.69 -22.72
N ASN A 147 4.51 -45.48 -23.28
CA ASN A 147 4.79 -45.27 -24.70
C ASN A 147 6.19 -45.74 -25.07
N ALA A 148 7.19 -45.53 -24.22
CA ALA A 148 8.54 -46.05 -24.44
C ALA A 148 8.54 -47.59 -24.48
N ALA A 149 7.87 -48.25 -23.53
CA ALA A 149 7.73 -49.70 -23.50
C ALA A 149 7.00 -50.25 -24.75
N LEU A 150 5.90 -49.59 -25.16
CA LEU A 150 5.18 -49.96 -26.38
C LEU A 150 6.04 -49.81 -27.65
N VAL A 151 6.92 -48.81 -27.69
CA VAL A 151 7.86 -48.63 -28.81
C VAL A 151 8.91 -49.74 -28.81
N GLU A 152 9.43 -50.15 -27.65
CA GLU A 152 10.34 -51.29 -27.55
C GLU A 152 9.67 -52.60 -27.98
N GLU A 153 8.44 -52.85 -27.52
CA GLU A 153 7.64 -54.01 -27.95
C GLU A 153 7.37 -53.99 -29.46
N ALA A 154 7.02 -52.83 -30.02
CA ALA A 154 6.78 -52.67 -31.45
C ALA A 154 8.06 -52.89 -32.28
N ALA A 155 9.21 -52.44 -31.79
CA ALA A 155 10.50 -52.70 -32.43
C ALA A 155 10.84 -54.19 -32.43
N ALA A 156 10.66 -54.88 -31.31
CA ALA A 156 10.87 -56.33 -31.21
C ALA A 156 9.91 -57.13 -32.12
N ALA A 157 8.64 -56.71 -32.20
CA ALA A 157 7.66 -57.30 -33.10
C ALA A 157 8.05 -57.09 -34.58
N ALA A 158 8.54 -55.90 -34.93
CA ALA A 158 9.02 -55.61 -36.28
C ALA A 158 10.23 -56.48 -36.66
N GLU A 159 11.18 -56.67 -35.75
CA GLU A 159 12.35 -57.55 -35.94
C GLU A 159 11.92 -59.02 -36.13
N SER A 160 10.98 -59.52 -35.32
CA SER A 160 10.45 -60.89 -35.49
C SER A 160 9.72 -61.08 -36.82
N LEU A 161 8.96 -60.08 -37.26
CA LEU A 161 8.28 -60.12 -38.56
C LEU A 161 9.28 -60.08 -39.72
N GLU A 162 10.37 -59.32 -39.59
CA GLU A 162 11.48 -59.32 -40.57
C GLU A 162 12.14 -60.71 -40.66
N GLU A 163 12.45 -61.34 -39.53
CA GLU A 163 13.02 -62.69 -39.50
C GLU A 163 12.10 -63.73 -40.15
N GLN A 164 10.80 -63.69 -39.85
CA GLN A 164 9.80 -64.57 -40.48
C GLN A 164 9.71 -64.36 -41.99
N ALA A 165 9.74 -63.11 -42.45
CA ALA A 165 9.74 -62.78 -43.88
C ALA A 165 11.02 -63.31 -44.57
N HIS A 166 12.17 -63.19 -43.91
CA HIS A 166 13.43 -63.75 -44.41
C HIS A 166 13.37 -65.28 -44.51
N ASN A 167 12.90 -65.96 -43.46
CA ASN A 167 12.74 -67.42 -43.44
C ASN A 167 11.77 -67.93 -44.51
N LEU A 168 10.67 -67.21 -44.75
CA LEU A 168 9.72 -67.53 -45.82
C LEU A 168 10.36 -67.35 -47.20
N SER A 169 11.09 -66.25 -47.42
CA SER A 169 11.84 -66.00 -48.65
C SER A 169 12.87 -67.10 -48.93
N SER A 170 13.66 -67.49 -47.92
CA SER A 170 14.61 -68.61 -48.01
C SER A 170 13.91 -69.93 -48.36
N SER A 171 12.76 -70.22 -47.74
CA SER A 171 11.99 -71.43 -48.03
C SER A 171 11.47 -71.48 -49.47
N VAL A 172 10.98 -70.34 -49.99
CA VAL A 172 10.52 -70.23 -51.39
C VAL A 172 11.68 -70.33 -52.37
N SER A 173 12.88 -69.87 -52.02
CA SER A 173 14.07 -69.90 -52.89
C SER A 173 14.60 -71.30 -53.23
N VAL A 174 14.26 -72.31 -52.42
CA VAL A 174 14.62 -73.73 -52.68
C VAL A 174 13.81 -74.30 -53.85
N PHE A 175 12.62 -73.75 -54.13
CA PHE A 175 11.81 -74.17 -55.27
C PHE A 175 12.48 -73.70 -56.56
N LYS A 176 13.26 -74.60 -57.18
CA LYS A 176 13.74 -74.43 -58.56
C LYS A 176 12.56 -74.56 -59.50
N LEU A 177 12.10 -73.43 -60.01
CA LEU A 177 11.21 -73.39 -61.16
C LEU A 177 12.02 -73.85 -62.37
N ASP A 178 11.63 -74.99 -62.94
CA ASP A 178 12.15 -75.44 -64.22
C ASP A 178 11.91 -74.31 -65.23
N ASN A 179 12.99 -73.82 -65.86
CA ASN A 179 12.92 -72.75 -66.84
C ASN A 179 12.37 -73.29 -68.17
N SER A 180 11.21 -73.93 -68.12
CA SER A 180 10.49 -74.52 -69.23
C SER A 180 9.06 -73.97 -69.31
N VAL A 181 8.91 -72.65 -69.30
CA VAL A 181 7.82 -72.02 -70.03
C VAL A 181 8.39 -70.92 -70.89
N ALA A 182 8.38 -71.22 -72.18
CA ALA A 182 8.80 -70.39 -73.28
C ALA A 182 8.28 -68.96 -73.17
N ARG A 183 9.14 -68.01 -73.57
CA ARG A 183 8.70 -66.76 -74.22
C ARG A 183 7.69 -67.10 -75.31
N PRO A 184 6.60 -66.33 -75.40
CA PRO A 184 6.22 -65.75 -76.67
C PRO A 184 6.42 -64.24 -76.60
N ALA A 185 7.17 -63.75 -77.58
CA ALA A 185 7.21 -62.35 -77.93
C ALA A 185 6.00 -62.01 -78.81
N THR A 186 5.19 -61.03 -78.40
CA THR A 186 4.35 -60.18 -79.28
C THR A 186 3.88 -58.95 -78.47
N ARG A 187 4.56 -57.80 -78.56
CA ARG A 187 4.33 -56.66 -79.48
C ARG A 187 3.09 -55.80 -79.15
N GLY A 188 3.34 -54.70 -78.42
CA GLY A 188 2.82 -53.35 -78.67
C GLY A 188 1.36 -53.02 -78.32
N THR A 189 1.16 -52.13 -77.34
CA THR A 189 0.52 -50.82 -77.53
C THR A 189 0.88 -49.90 -76.36
N ALA A 190 1.43 -48.72 -76.70
CA ALA A 190 1.75 -47.67 -75.75
C ALA A 190 0.47 -47.00 -75.23
N LYS A 191 0.37 -46.80 -73.91
CA LYS A 191 -0.44 -45.72 -73.34
C LYS A 191 0.45 -44.85 -72.47
N HIS A 192 0.80 -43.70 -73.03
CA HIS A 192 1.25 -42.54 -72.30
C HIS A 192 0.18 -42.17 -71.27
N TYR A 193 0.58 -42.09 -70.00
CA TYR A 193 0.01 -41.12 -69.08
C TYR A 193 1.16 -40.28 -68.56
N ALA A 194 1.14 -39.02 -69.02
CA ALA A 194 2.09 -37.99 -68.66
C ALA A 194 1.93 -37.63 -67.18
N THR A 195 3.06 -37.54 -66.50
CA THR A 195 3.22 -36.73 -65.29
C THR A 195 2.91 -35.27 -65.60
N PRO A 196 2.42 -34.52 -64.60
CA PRO A 196 2.99 -33.19 -64.41
C PRO A 196 3.57 -33.02 -63.02
N ALA A 197 4.66 -32.26 -63.04
CA ALA A 197 5.53 -31.94 -61.94
C ALA A 197 4.91 -30.96 -60.92
N THR A 198 5.55 -31.00 -59.76
CA THR A 198 5.55 -30.02 -58.66
C THR A 198 5.37 -28.56 -59.05
N ARG A 199 4.56 -27.82 -58.25
CA ARG A 199 4.82 -26.45 -57.78
C ARG A 199 3.72 -25.95 -56.82
N HIS A 200 4.07 -25.80 -55.54
CA HIS A 200 3.58 -24.70 -54.70
C HIS A 200 4.49 -23.47 -54.93
N PRO A 201 4.22 -22.26 -54.38
CA PRO A 201 2.97 -21.57 -54.03
C PRO A 201 2.93 -20.12 -54.58
N VAL A 202 1.76 -19.46 -54.69
CA VAL A 202 1.66 -17.99 -54.51
C VAL A 202 0.28 -17.62 -53.94
N LEU A 203 0.24 -17.21 -52.67
CA LEU A 203 -0.88 -16.49 -52.09
C LEU A 203 -0.91 -15.07 -52.67
N ALA A 204 -1.87 -14.82 -53.56
CA ALA A 204 -2.22 -13.47 -54.01
C ALA A 204 -3.27 -12.87 -53.06
N LYS A 205 -2.99 -11.64 -52.63
CA LYS A 205 -3.79 -10.79 -51.74
C LYS A 205 -5.18 -10.49 -52.33
N SER A 206 -6.20 -10.46 -51.47
CA SER A 206 -7.36 -9.58 -51.65
C SER A 206 -7.66 -8.85 -50.34
N LYS A 207 -7.74 -7.52 -50.45
CA LYS A 207 -8.02 -6.56 -49.38
C LYS A 207 -9.54 -6.43 -49.18
N ALA A 208 -9.95 -6.48 -47.92
CA ALA A 208 -10.89 -5.61 -47.19
C ALA A 208 -12.18 -5.10 -47.85
N ALA A 209 -13.32 -5.33 -47.17
CA ALA A 209 -14.40 -4.35 -47.03
C ALA A 209 -15.05 -4.44 -45.63
N LYS A 210 -15.35 -3.25 -45.09
CA LYS A 210 -15.75 -2.83 -43.73
C LYS A 210 -17.06 -3.43 -43.18
N PRO A 211 -17.27 -3.39 -41.85
CA PRO A 211 -18.58 -3.14 -41.26
C PRO A 211 -18.78 -1.65 -40.89
N THR A 212 -19.97 -1.14 -41.19
CA THR A 212 -20.49 0.17 -40.84
C THR A 212 -21.09 0.21 -39.43
N ARG A 213 -21.10 1.44 -38.92
CA ARG A 213 -21.26 1.93 -37.53
C ARG A 213 -22.70 2.41 -37.26
N GLY A 214 -23.07 2.43 -35.97
CA GLY A 214 -24.01 3.40 -35.37
C GLY A 214 -24.27 3.02 -33.91
N THR A 215 -23.69 3.63 -32.87
CA THR A 215 -23.76 4.99 -32.26
C THR A 215 -25.11 5.41 -31.68
N ALA A 216 -25.15 5.51 -30.35
CA ALA A 216 -25.90 6.49 -29.55
C ALA A 216 -25.04 6.81 -28.30
N THR A 217 -24.44 8.02 -28.20
CA THR A 217 -24.76 9.12 -27.25
C THR A 217 -24.47 8.79 -25.77
N ALA A 218 -23.79 9.57 -24.93
CA ALA A 218 -22.94 10.76 -24.93
C ALA A 218 -22.24 10.79 -23.53
N PRO A 219 -21.15 11.55 -23.28
CA PRO A 219 -20.50 11.61 -21.97
C PRO A 219 -20.91 12.86 -21.17
N ASP A 220 -21.22 12.72 -19.88
CA ASP A 220 -21.02 13.79 -18.89
C ASP A 220 -21.04 13.27 -17.45
N ASP A 221 -20.03 13.71 -16.69
CA ASP A 221 -19.93 13.96 -15.25
C ASP A 221 -20.11 12.88 -14.15
N TRP A 222 -19.49 13.20 -13.01
CA TRP A 222 -19.35 12.56 -11.68
C TRP A 222 -18.05 11.76 -11.47
N GLN A 223 -16.97 12.34 -10.94
CA GLN A 223 -16.69 12.67 -9.51
C GLN A 223 -16.81 11.48 -8.54
N GLU A 224 -15.71 11.28 -7.80
CA GLU A 224 -15.54 10.56 -6.53
C GLU A 224 -16.08 9.12 -6.43
N PHE A 225 -15.17 8.15 -6.29
CA PHE A 225 -15.09 7.22 -5.16
C PHE A 225 -13.69 6.61 -5.10
#